data_AF-Q0UAH7-F1
#
_entry.id   AF-Q0UAH7-F1
#
_cell.length_a   1.000
_cell.length_b   1.000
_cell.length_c   1.000
_cell.angle_alpha   90.00
_cell.angle_beta   90.00
_cell.angle_gamma   90.00
#
_symmetry.space_group_name_H-M   'P 1'
#
loop_
_entity.id
_entity.type
_entity.pdbx_description
1 polymer ?
#
loop_
_entity_poly.entity_id
_entity_poly.type
_entity_poly.pdbx_seq_one_letter_code
_entity_poly.pdbx_strand_id
1 'polypeptide(L)'
;MLLTFITTLTLAVTGLAQIAVPEGYRRVYITSKQDIKYVVVPKTRTNGTTLVVQSLTSKPEQTWYIKSNQTKIQLADTTLCMDAGPQSAWKDMANIYLRPCADTEVAQKWTAMPDGRIALEASSGTKQCVDLQYLRAVQNNPVGLYNCAGLGNTGAADKGINWPLVNATTALQFTA
;
A
#
# COMPACT_ATOMS: atom_id res chain seq x y z
N MET A 1 49.52 -41.69 -0.58
CA MET A 1 48.93 -40.34 -0.33
C MET A 1 49.10 -39.55 -1.61
N LEU A 2 48.04 -39.35 -2.40
CA LEU A 2 47.15 -38.17 -2.41
C LEU A 2 47.93 -36.96 -2.99
N LEU A 3 47.53 -36.28 -4.07
CA LEU A 3 46.28 -35.53 -4.25
C LEU A 3 45.91 -35.38 -5.74
N THR A 4 44.64 -35.64 -6.03
CA THR A 4 43.96 -35.28 -7.28
C THR A 4 43.34 -33.88 -7.10
N PHE A 5 43.70 -32.92 -7.95
CA PHE A 5 43.09 -31.58 -7.96
C PHE A 5 41.80 -31.60 -8.79
N ILE A 6 40.65 -31.38 -8.12
CA ILE A 6 39.36 -31.15 -8.78
C ILE A 6 39.09 -29.65 -8.70
N THR A 7 39.25 -28.95 -9.82
CA THR A 7 38.78 -27.56 -10.00
C THR A 7 37.27 -27.58 -10.20
N THR A 8 36.51 -27.18 -9.16
CA THR A 8 35.07 -26.91 -9.25
C THR A 8 34.83 -25.54 -9.85
N LEU A 9 34.23 -25.50 -11.04
CA LEU A 9 33.71 -24.30 -11.69
C LEU A 9 32.38 -23.90 -11.03
N THR A 10 32.39 -22.86 -10.21
CA THR A 10 31.17 -22.28 -9.63
C THR A 10 30.42 -21.44 -10.68
N LEU A 11 29.28 -21.93 -11.15
CA LEU A 11 28.33 -21.13 -11.93
C LEU A 11 27.66 -20.10 -11.02
N ALA A 12 27.95 -18.82 -11.23
CA ALA A 12 27.20 -17.72 -10.63
C ALA A 12 25.82 -17.65 -11.30
N VAL A 13 24.79 -18.18 -10.62
CA VAL A 13 23.40 -17.93 -11.00
C VAL A 13 23.12 -16.46 -10.71
N THR A 14 23.13 -15.63 -11.75
CA THR A 14 22.55 -14.28 -11.70
C THR A 14 21.03 -14.43 -11.59
N GLY A 15 20.56 -14.74 -10.38
CA GLY A 15 19.14 -14.72 -10.07
C GLY A 15 18.64 -13.29 -10.20
N LEU A 16 17.66 -13.08 -11.09
CA LEU A 16 16.85 -11.86 -11.12
C LEU A 16 16.41 -11.61 -9.68
N ALA A 17 16.87 -10.50 -9.09
CA ALA A 17 16.56 -10.14 -7.71
C ALA A 17 15.04 -9.96 -7.57
N GLN A 18 14.35 -11.04 -7.23
CA GLN A 18 13.04 -10.94 -6.62
C GLN A 18 13.29 -10.22 -5.32
N ILE A 19 12.91 -8.95 -5.25
CA ILE A 19 12.96 -8.19 -4.00
C ILE A 19 12.06 -8.95 -3.04
N ALA A 20 12.69 -9.68 -2.11
CA ALA A 20 12.00 -10.45 -1.11
C ALA A 20 11.10 -9.50 -0.32
N VAL A 21 9.86 -9.92 -0.06
CA VAL A 21 8.96 -9.16 0.80
C VAL A 21 9.68 -8.94 2.14
N PRO A 22 9.81 -7.69 2.64
CA PRO A 22 10.52 -7.43 3.89
C PRO A 22 9.99 -8.28 5.04
N GLU A 23 10.85 -8.66 5.98
CA GLU A 23 10.46 -9.54 7.08
C GLU A 23 9.27 -9.01 7.88
N GLY A 24 8.25 -9.85 8.07
CA GLY A 24 7.02 -9.49 8.77
C GLY A 24 6.04 -8.63 7.95
N TYR A 25 6.38 -8.26 6.71
CA TYR A 25 5.46 -7.64 5.78
C TYR A 25 4.76 -8.69 4.92
N ARG A 26 3.57 -8.33 4.44
CA ARG A 26 2.89 -9.02 3.35
C ARG A 26 2.69 -8.07 2.19
N ARG A 27 2.70 -8.61 0.98
CA ARG A 27 2.38 -7.88 -0.25
C ARG A 27 0.88 -7.96 -0.50
N VAL A 28 0.22 -6.81 -0.67
CA VAL A 28 -1.24 -6.72 -0.80
C VAL A 28 -1.66 -5.78 -1.92
N TYR A 29 -2.85 -6.03 -2.45
CA TYR A 29 -3.68 -5.00 -3.08
C TYR A 29 -4.54 -4.32 -2.00
N ILE A 30 -4.61 -3.00 -2.05
CA ILE A 30 -5.56 -2.22 -1.23
C ILE A 30 -6.81 -2.03 -2.08
N THR A 31 -7.74 -2.97 -1.95
CA THR A 31 -8.92 -3.10 -2.84
C THR A 31 -10.08 -2.26 -2.34
N SER A 32 -10.80 -1.60 -3.24
CA SER A 32 -12.00 -0.84 -2.88
C SER A 32 -13.14 -1.78 -2.47
N LYS A 33 -13.79 -1.51 -1.32
CA LYS A 33 -15.04 -2.19 -0.93
C LYS A 33 -16.24 -1.75 -1.78
N GLN A 34 -16.16 -0.57 -2.41
CA GLN A 34 -17.21 -0.07 -3.30
C GLN A 34 -17.29 -0.87 -4.60
N ASP A 35 -16.14 -1.16 -5.22
CA ASP A 35 -16.02 -2.06 -6.37
C ASP A 35 -14.63 -2.72 -6.35
N ILE A 36 -14.63 -4.05 -6.16
CA ILE A 36 -13.43 -4.85 -5.99
C ILE A 36 -12.51 -4.87 -7.23
N LYS A 37 -12.99 -4.40 -8.38
CA LYS A 37 -12.17 -4.23 -9.58
C LYS A 37 -11.14 -3.13 -9.43
N TYR A 38 -11.29 -2.23 -8.46
CA TYR A 38 -10.43 -1.07 -8.28
C TYR A 38 -9.52 -1.21 -7.06
N VAL A 39 -8.27 -0.78 -7.22
CA VAL A 39 -7.24 -0.81 -6.18
C VAL A 39 -6.55 0.55 -6.05
N VAL A 40 -6.08 0.88 -4.85
CA VAL A 40 -5.30 2.11 -4.60
C VAL A 40 -3.92 1.99 -5.23
N VAL A 41 -3.56 2.98 -6.04
CA VAL A 41 -2.26 3.08 -6.72
C VAL A 41 -1.78 4.53 -6.72
N PRO A 42 -0.47 4.78 -6.84
CA PRO A 42 0.00 6.13 -7.13
C PRO A 42 -0.32 6.52 -8.58
N LYS A 43 -0.65 7.79 -8.83
CA LYS A 43 -0.89 8.29 -10.20
C LYS A 43 0.33 8.11 -11.10
N THR A 44 1.52 8.24 -10.52
CA THR A 44 2.84 7.93 -11.12
C THR A 44 3.74 7.32 -10.04
N ARG A 45 4.70 6.44 -10.37
CA ARG A 45 5.62 5.87 -9.36
C ARG A 45 6.76 6.83 -8.97
N THR A 46 6.44 8.07 -8.66
CA THR A 46 7.42 9.13 -8.36
C THR A 46 7.06 9.86 -7.08
N ASN A 47 8.08 10.34 -6.36
CA ASN A 47 7.89 11.17 -5.17
C ASN A 47 6.98 12.39 -5.46
N GLY A 48 6.09 12.70 -4.52
CA GLY A 48 5.17 13.84 -4.55
C GLY A 48 3.88 13.59 -5.31
N THR A 49 3.72 12.46 -5.99
CA THR A 49 2.47 12.14 -6.69
C THR A 49 1.31 11.91 -5.72
N THR A 50 0.07 12.05 -6.17
CA THR A 50 -1.12 11.69 -5.39
C THR A 50 -1.54 10.24 -5.64
N LEU A 51 -2.35 9.70 -4.74
CA LEU A 51 -2.95 8.39 -4.91
C LEU A 51 -4.34 8.48 -5.58
N VAL A 52 -4.66 7.45 -6.34
CA VAL A 52 -5.93 7.28 -7.06
C VAL A 52 -6.34 5.81 -6.99
N VAL A 53 -7.54 5.48 -7.45
CA VAL A 53 -7.89 4.11 -7.79
C VAL A 53 -7.74 3.82 -9.27
N GLN A 54 -7.33 2.60 -9.60
CA GLN A 54 -7.28 2.09 -10.96
C GLN A 54 -7.80 0.65 -11.02
N SER A 55 -8.23 0.20 -12.19
CA SER A 55 -8.60 -1.19 -12.42
C SER A 55 -7.43 -2.12 -12.06
N LEU A 56 -7.72 -3.21 -11.37
CA LEU A 56 -6.75 -4.24 -11.01
C LEU A 56 -6.27 -4.96 -12.28
N THR A 57 -4.95 -4.96 -12.47
CA THR A 57 -4.25 -5.60 -13.59
C THR A 57 -3.11 -6.50 -13.11
N SER A 58 -3.01 -6.71 -11.80
CA SER A 58 -1.97 -7.51 -11.13
C SER A 58 -0.53 -7.08 -11.42
N LYS A 59 -0.32 -5.81 -11.76
CA LYS A 59 1.01 -5.26 -12.01
C LYS A 59 1.70 -4.87 -10.69
N PRO A 60 3.06 -4.90 -10.62
CA PRO A 60 3.79 -4.61 -9.40
C PRO A 60 3.47 -3.24 -8.79
N GLU A 61 3.20 -2.22 -9.61
CA GLU A 61 2.83 -0.87 -9.17
C GLU A 61 1.50 -0.77 -8.41
N GLN A 62 0.71 -1.84 -8.41
CA GLN A 62 -0.58 -1.90 -7.72
C GLN A 62 -0.47 -2.57 -6.34
N THR A 63 0.75 -2.96 -5.93
CA THR A 63 0.96 -3.71 -4.71
C THR A 63 1.71 -2.89 -3.66
N TRP A 64 1.35 -3.14 -2.40
CA TRP A 64 1.86 -2.45 -1.23
C TRP A 64 2.40 -3.46 -0.23
N TYR A 65 3.48 -3.11 0.46
CA TYR A 65 3.95 -3.80 1.64
C TYR A 65 3.26 -3.25 2.87
N ILE A 66 2.65 -4.14 3.63
CA ILE A 66 1.99 -3.82 4.89
C ILE A 66 2.37 -4.83 5.99
N LYS A 67 2.56 -4.34 7.22
CA LYS A 67 2.77 -5.15 8.45
C LYS A 67 1.47 -5.22 9.26
N SER A 68 1.40 -6.03 10.32
CA SER A 68 0.26 -5.99 11.26
C SER A 68 0.44 -4.88 12.32
N ASN A 69 -0.67 -4.37 12.86
CA ASN A 69 -0.80 -3.47 14.04
C ASN A 69 -0.26 -2.03 13.94
N GLN A 70 0.82 -1.77 13.21
CA GLN A 70 1.28 -0.41 12.90
C GLN A 70 2.01 -0.47 11.57
N THR A 71 1.49 0.25 10.59
CA THR A 71 1.81 0.00 9.20
C THR A 71 2.29 1.29 8.56
N LYS A 72 3.59 1.35 8.35
CA LYS A 72 4.10 2.07 7.21
C LYS A 72 3.66 1.30 5.97
N ILE A 73 2.93 1.96 5.07
CA ILE A 73 2.42 1.35 3.84
C ILE A 73 3.37 1.75 2.70
N GLN A 74 4.26 0.84 2.34
CA GLN A 74 5.31 1.08 1.33
C GLN A 74 4.85 0.56 -0.03
N LEU A 75 5.03 1.35 -1.08
CA LEU A 75 4.81 0.88 -2.44
C LEU A 75 5.84 -0.21 -2.73
N ALA A 76 5.36 -1.40 -3.11
CA ALA A 76 6.22 -2.57 -3.24
C ALA A 76 7.40 -2.29 -4.18
N ASP A 77 8.57 -2.80 -3.78
CA ASP A 77 9.82 -2.73 -4.55
C ASP A 77 10.34 -1.29 -4.77
N THR A 78 9.96 -0.36 -3.90
CA THR A 78 10.45 1.03 -3.91
C THR A 78 10.77 1.52 -2.50
N THR A 79 11.44 2.66 -2.35
CA THR A 79 11.62 3.34 -1.05
C THR A 79 10.52 4.37 -0.76
N LEU A 80 9.37 4.26 -1.44
CA LEU A 80 8.28 5.23 -1.35
C LEU A 80 7.10 4.68 -0.54
N CYS A 81 6.46 5.54 0.24
CA CYS A 81 5.40 5.24 1.18
C CYS A 81 4.18 6.14 1.00
N MET A 82 3.03 5.62 1.40
CA MET A 82 1.78 6.36 1.53
C MET A 82 1.91 7.41 2.64
N ASP A 83 1.64 8.66 2.32
CA ASP A 83 1.91 9.82 3.17
C ASP A 83 0.70 10.76 3.19
N ALA A 84 0.19 11.08 4.38
CA ALA A 84 -0.98 11.94 4.58
C ALA A 84 -0.72 13.43 4.26
N GLY A 85 0.51 13.80 3.88
CA GLY A 85 0.93 15.17 3.69
C GLY A 85 1.17 15.89 5.03
N PRO A 86 1.41 17.22 4.99
CA PRO A 86 1.67 18.00 6.20
C PRO A 86 0.47 17.96 7.15
N GLN A 87 0.73 17.81 8.45
CA GLN A 87 -0.31 17.69 9.48
C GLN A 87 -1.30 18.86 9.51
N SER A 88 -0.85 20.07 9.17
CA SER A 88 -1.73 21.25 9.06
C SER A 88 -2.79 21.15 7.96
N ALA A 89 -2.68 20.17 7.06
CA ALA A 89 -3.60 19.94 5.96
C ALA A 89 -4.51 18.71 6.15
N TRP A 90 -4.40 17.98 7.26
CA TRP A 90 -5.21 16.78 7.50
C TRP A 90 -6.67 17.15 7.79
N LYS A 91 -7.55 16.86 6.82
CA LYS A 91 -8.99 17.08 6.88
C LYS A 91 -9.67 16.23 5.82
N ASP A 92 -11.00 16.19 5.86
CA ASP A 92 -11.80 15.54 4.84
C ASP A 92 -11.43 16.05 3.44
N MET A 93 -11.28 15.10 2.51
CA MET A 93 -10.86 15.28 1.13
C MET A 93 -9.42 15.77 0.91
N ALA A 94 -8.60 15.85 1.95
CA ALA A 94 -7.17 16.10 1.77
C ALA A 94 -6.54 14.97 0.93
N ASN A 95 -5.56 15.31 0.11
CA ASN A 95 -4.87 14.33 -0.73
C ASN A 95 -3.95 13.44 0.10
N ILE A 96 -3.77 12.21 -0.36
CA ILE A 96 -2.70 11.33 0.09
C ILE A 96 -1.63 11.28 -1.01
N TYR A 97 -0.38 11.29 -0.60
CA TYR A 97 0.79 11.37 -1.46
C TYR A 97 1.65 10.11 -1.38
N LEU A 98 2.53 9.99 -2.36
CA LEU A 98 3.64 9.05 -2.35
C LEU A 98 4.94 9.81 -2.03
N ARG A 99 5.64 9.46 -0.94
CA ARG A 99 6.88 10.14 -0.50
C ARG A 99 7.95 9.15 -0.04
N PRO A 100 9.25 9.53 0.05
CA PRO A 100 10.26 8.67 0.67
C PRO A 100 9.81 8.18 2.04
N CYS A 101 9.95 6.89 2.27
CA CYS A 101 9.64 6.27 3.54
C CYS A 101 10.55 6.84 4.64
N ALA A 102 9.97 7.23 5.77
CA ALA A 102 10.69 7.70 6.96
C ALA A 102 10.07 7.12 8.23
N ASP A 103 10.88 6.56 9.13
CA ASP A 103 10.40 5.95 10.38
C ASP A 103 9.84 6.98 11.37
N THR A 104 10.34 8.21 11.29
CA THR A 104 9.93 9.32 12.17
C THR A 104 8.74 10.11 11.63
N GLU A 105 8.34 9.90 10.37
CA GLU A 105 7.25 10.67 9.75
C GLU A 105 5.89 10.18 10.27
N VAL A 106 5.19 11.06 10.98
CA VAL A 106 3.88 10.77 11.56
C VAL A 106 2.78 10.66 10.50
N ALA A 107 2.96 11.34 9.36
CA ALA A 107 2.07 11.26 8.20
C ALA A 107 2.10 9.89 7.49
N GLN A 108 3.07 9.04 7.82
CA GLN A 108 3.27 7.71 7.22
C GLN A 108 2.92 6.56 8.18
N LYS A 109 2.38 6.87 9.35
CA LYS A 109 1.98 5.89 10.36
C LYS A 109 0.49 5.59 10.23
N TRP A 110 0.16 4.41 9.73
CA TRP A 110 -1.21 3.98 9.50
C TRP A 110 -1.55 2.76 10.34
N THR A 111 -2.81 2.66 10.77
CA THR A 111 -3.35 1.46 11.38
C THR A 111 -4.33 0.83 10.40
N ALA A 112 -3.96 -0.31 9.82
CA ALA A 112 -4.91 -1.17 9.12
C ALA A 112 -5.78 -1.92 10.14
N MET A 113 -7.04 -1.52 10.23
CA MET A 113 -8.00 -2.01 11.20
C MET A 113 -8.63 -3.33 10.73
N PRO A 114 -9.05 -4.22 11.63
CA PRO A 114 -9.69 -5.50 11.27
C PRO A 114 -10.98 -5.35 10.45
N ASP A 115 -11.64 -4.19 10.55
CA ASP A 115 -12.89 -3.90 9.84
C ASP A 115 -12.69 -3.40 8.39
N GLY A 116 -11.44 -3.19 7.97
CA GLY A 116 -11.07 -2.75 6.63
C GLY A 116 -10.68 -1.28 6.54
N ARG A 117 -10.85 -0.48 7.59
CA ARG A 117 -10.40 0.92 7.58
C ARG A 117 -8.87 0.99 7.68
N ILE A 118 -8.29 2.03 7.09
CA ILE A 118 -6.86 2.35 7.22
C ILE A 118 -6.79 3.76 7.83
N ALA A 119 -6.50 3.83 9.13
CA ALA A 119 -6.56 5.07 9.91
C ALA A 119 -5.18 5.70 10.07
N LEU A 120 -5.09 7.03 9.95
CA LEU A 120 -3.88 7.79 10.23
C LEU A 120 -3.64 7.87 11.74
N GLU A 121 -2.55 7.30 12.23
CA GLU A 121 -2.30 7.11 13.66
C GLU A 121 -2.28 8.42 14.43
N ALA A 122 -1.48 9.38 13.96
CA ALA A 122 -1.27 10.66 14.62
C ALA A 122 -2.42 11.66 14.43
N SER A 123 -3.48 11.32 13.69
CA SER A 123 -4.62 12.24 13.54
C SER A 123 -5.28 12.50 14.90
N SER A 124 -5.29 13.77 15.31
CA SER A 124 -5.88 14.27 16.55
C SER A 124 -7.25 14.89 16.28
N GLY A 125 -8.20 14.73 17.21
CA GLY A 125 -9.58 15.17 17.01
C GLY A 125 -10.36 14.16 16.16
N THR A 126 -10.91 14.60 15.03
CA THR A 126 -11.59 13.71 14.09
C THR A 126 -10.58 12.77 13.43
N LYS A 127 -10.61 11.49 13.83
CA LYS A 127 -9.74 10.45 13.28
C LYS A 127 -9.88 10.38 11.76
N GLN A 128 -8.77 10.46 11.04
CA GLN A 128 -8.74 10.43 9.57
C GLN A 128 -8.42 9.02 9.05
N CYS A 129 -9.12 8.60 8.01
CA CYS A 129 -8.99 7.32 7.33
C CYS A 129 -8.75 7.52 5.83
N VAL A 130 -8.12 6.53 5.18
CA VAL A 130 -8.01 6.49 3.71
C VAL A 130 -9.42 6.39 3.10
N ASP A 131 -9.71 7.24 2.12
CA ASP A 131 -11.03 7.44 1.54
C ASP A 131 -11.02 7.40 0.01
N LEU A 132 -12.04 6.77 -0.54
CA LEU A 132 -12.38 6.84 -1.95
C LEU A 132 -13.28 8.05 -2.15
N GLN A 133 -12.70 9.15 -2.64
CA GLN A 133 -13.40 10.42 -2.68
C GLN A 133 -14.73 10.31 -3.42
N TYR A 134 -15.78 10.81 -2.78
CA TYR A 134 -17.17 10.79 -3.28
C TYR A 134 -17.76 9.39 -3.50
N LEU A 135 -17.15 8.33 -2.94
CA LEU A 135 -17.58 6.94 -3.13
C LEU A 135 -17.55 6.48 -4.60
N ARG A 136 -16.66 7.07 -5.43
CA ARG A 136 -16.62 6.82 -6.88
C ARG A 136 -15.50 5.87 -7.27
N ALA A 137 -15.83 4.58 -7.41
CA ALA A 137 -14.89 3.58 -7.92
C ALA A 137 -14.81 3.63 -9.46
N VAL A 138 -14.10 4.62 -9.99
CA VAL A 138 -13.83 4.79 -11.42
C VAL A 138 -12.35 5.08 -11.64
N GLN A 139 -11.84 4.77 -12.83
CA GLN A 139 -10.44 4.95 -13.18
C GLN A 139 -9.95 6.38 -12.85
N ASN A 140 -8.84 6.47 -12.12
CA ASN A 140 -8.19 7.70 -11.69
C ASN A 140 -8.98 8.58 -10.70
N ASN A 141 -10.04 8.05 -10.06
CA ASN A 141 -10.70 8.79 -8.99
C ASN A 141 -9.73 8.96 -7.79
N PRO A 142 -9.67 10.13 -7.15
CA PRO A 142 -8.72 10.38 -6.07
C PRO A 142 -8.93 9.50 -4.84
N VAL A 143 -7.83 9.22 -4.17
CA VAL A 143 -7.80 8.64 -2.82
C VAL A 143 -7.30 9.71 -1.86
N GLY A 144 -8.07 9.98 -0.81
CA GLY A 144 -7.80 11.05 0.14
C GLY A 144 -7.98 10.64 1.59
N LEU A 145 -8.08 11.64 2.46
CA LEU A 145 -8.47 11.47 3.85
C LEU A 145 -9.96 11.75 4.02
N TYR A 146 -10.60 11.04 4.92
CA TYR A 146 -11.94 11.35 5.40
C TYR A 146 -12.12 10.89 6.84
N ASN A 147 -13.08 11.47 7.54
CA ASN A 147 -13.48 11.04 8.87
C ASN A 147 -13.71 9.51 8.94
N CYS A 148 -12.98 8.84 9.83
CA CYS A 148 -13.09 7.40 10.06
C CYS A 148 -14.47 6.95 10.56
N ALA A 149 -15.31 7.88 11.04
CA ALA A 149 -16.72 7.60 11.35
C ALA A 149 -17.54 7.28 10.09
N GLY A 150 -17.07 7.65 8.89
CA GLY A 150 -17.74 7.43 7.62
C GLY A 150 -19.00 8.29 7.45
N LEU A 151 -19.55 8.26 6.24
CA LEU A 151 -20.78 8.97 5.88
C LEU A 151 -21.92 8.50 6.78
N GLY A 152 -22.61 9.45 7.44
CA GLY A 152 -23.71 9.14 8.36
C GLY A 152 -23.29 8.35 9.61
N ASN A 153 -22.01 8.41 10.01
CA ASN A 153 -21.46 7.65 11.14
C ASN A 153 -21.56 6.12 11.00
N THR A 154 -21.52 5.62 9.76
CA THR A 154 -21.69 4.20 9.46
C THR A 154 -20.40 3.37 9.60
N GLY A 155 -19.25 4.02 9.77
CA GLY A 155 -17.96 3.41 10.09
C GLY A 155 -17.56 2.31 9.12
N ALA A 156 -17.40 1.09 9.62
CA ALA A 156 -17.04 -0.09 8.82
C ALA A 156 -18.03 -0.43 7.69
N ALA A 157 -19.28 0.05 7.77
CA ALA A 157 -20.27 -0.13 6.71
C ALA A 157 -20.10 0.84 5.53
N ASP A 158 -19.40 1.96 5.73
CA ASP A 158 -19.10 2.91 4.66
C ASP A 158 -18.09 2.30 3.67
N LYS A 159 -18.53 2.09 2.43
CA LYS A 159 -17.71 1.47 1.40
C LYS A 159 -16.59 2.39 0.89
N GLY A 160 -16.63 3.69 1.18
CA GLY A 160 -15.65 4.69 0.74
C GLY A 160 -14.35 4.65 1.55
N ILE A 161 -14.45 4.34 2.85
CA ILE A 161 -13.30 4.32 3.77
C ILE A 161 -12.81 2.92 4.13
N ASN A 162 -13.40 1.88 3.56
CA ASN A 162 -13.06 0.48 3.84
C ASN A 162 -12.36 -0.17 2.65
N TRP A 163 -11.20 -0.75 2.92
CA TRP A 163 -10.24 -1.23 1.95
C TRP A 163 -9.79 -2.65 2.26
N PRO A 164 -10.49 -3.69 1.76
CA PRO A 164 -10.02 -5.06 1.84
C PRO A 164 -8.56 -5.21 1.38
N LEU A 165 -7.72 -5.73 2.26
CA LEU A 165 -6.29 -5.98 1.99
C LEU A 165 -6.09 -7.40 1.46
N VAL A 166 -6.18 -7.55 0.14
CA VAL A 166 -6.09 -8.85 -0.55
C VAL A 166 -4.62 -9.19 -0.78
N ASN A 167 -4.17 -10.38 -0.38
CA ASN A 167 -2.79 -10.81 -0.61
C ASN A 167 -2.49 -10.88 -2.11
N ALA A 168 -1.43 -10.20 -2.53
CA ALA A 168 -0.90 -10.35 -3.88
C ALA A 168 0.01 -11.57 -3.88
N THR A 169 -0.53 -12.72 -4.28
CA THR A 169 0.32 -13.88 -4.58
C THR A 169 1.21 -13.51 -5.74
N THR A 170 2.53 -13.50 -5.55
CA THR A 170 3.46 -13.60 -6.68
C THR A 170 3.02 -14.81 -7.49
N ALA A 171 2.56 -14.61 -8.72
CA ALA A 171 2.43 -15.71 -9.65
C ALA A 171 3.83 -16.34 -9.73
N LEU A 172 4.00 -17.50 -9.11
CA LEU A 172 5.09 -18.39 -9.44
C LEU A 172 4.86 -18.77 -10.91
N GLN A 173 5.46 -18.03 -11.83
CA GLN A 173 5.66 -18.52 -13.18
C GLN A 173 6.68 -19.64 -13.08
N PHE A 174 6.20 -20.84 -12.79
CA PHE A 174 6.91 -22.05 -13.17
C PHE A 174 6.76 -22.16 -14.69
N THR A 175 7.73 -21.62 -15.42
CA THR A 175 8.01 -22.10 -16.76
C THR A 175 8.77 -23.42 -16.61
N ALA A 176 8.13 -24.52 -16.99
CA ALA A 176 8.81 -25.76 -17.34
C ALA A 176 9.51 -25.59 -18.70
#